data_AF-A0A0B2PIZ2-F1
#
_entry.id   AF-A0A0B2PIZ2-F1
#
_cell.length_a   1.000
_cell.length_b   1.000
_cell.length_c   1.000
_cell.angle_alpha   90.00
_cell.angle_beta   90.00
_cell.angle_gamma   90.00
#
_symmetry.space_group_name_H-M   'P 1'
#
loop_
_entity.id
_entity.type
_entity.pdbx_description
1 polymer ?
#
loop_
_entity_poly.entity_id
_entity_poly.type
_entity_poly.pdbx_seq_one_letter_code
_entity_poly.pdbx_strand_id
1 'polypeptide(L)'
;MMLVVVKGPTTYEQIRTVNGQLYSTFREACFAMGFLVDDEEYIEALREAYHWGSSQFLRRFFVTMLLSNNIERPNHVWSET
;
A
#
# COMPACT_ATOMS: atom_id res chain seq x y z
N MET A 1 20.86 24.04 11.81
CA MET A 1 19.88 23.13 11.18
C MET A 1 20.17 23.14 9.68
N MET A 2 20.71 22.05 9.12
CA MET A 2 21.09 21.98 7.71
C MET A 2 19.96 21.31 6.92
N LEU A 3 19.24 22.09 6.10
CA LEU A 3 18.40 21.55 5.04
C LEU A 3 19.34 21.13 3.91
N VAL A 4 19.66 19.84 3.83
CA VAL A 4 20.34 19.32 2.64
C VAL A 4 19.31 19.36 1.52
N VAL A 5 19.33 20.44 0.73
CA VAL A 5 18.56 20.55 -0.52
C VAL A 5 19.21 19.59 -1.51
N VAL A 6 18.74 18.34 -1.51
CA VAL A 6 19.15 17.35 -2.49
C VAL A 6 18.56 17.77 -3.83
N LYS A 7 19.37 17.73 -4.90
CA LYS A 7 18.89 18.01 -6.26
C LYS A 7 17.78 17.00 -6.58
N GLY A 8 16.58 17.49 -6.83
CA GLY A 8 15.44 16.63 -7.17
C GLY A 8 15.69 15.85 -8.47
N PRO A 9 15.04 14.70 -8.64
CA PRO A 9 15.15 13.90 -9.86
C PRO A 9 14.69 14.72 -11.08
N THR A 10 15.45 14.63 -12.18
CA THR A 10 15.17 15.35 -13.44
C THR A 10 14.56 14.46 -14.52
N THR A 11 14.46 13.15 -14.28
CA THR A 11 13.83 12.19 -15.21
C THR A 11 12.90 11.24 -14.46
N TYR A 12 11.91 10.66 -15.17
CA TYR A 12 11.00 9.67 -14.59
C TYR A 12 11.71 8.42 -14.05
N GLU A 13 12.83 8.03 -14.65
CA GLU A 13 13.69 6.95 -14.13
C GLU A 13 14.34 7.32 -12.80
N GLN A 14 14.84 8.55 -12.68
CA GLN A 14 15.42 9.01 -11.42
C GLN A 14 14.37 9.10 -10.31
N ILE A 15 13.13 9.49 -10.64
CA ILE A 15 12.02 9.48 -9.67
C ILE A 15 11.74 8.04 -9.19
N ARG A 16 11.87 7.04 -10.08
CA ARG A 16 11.66 5.62 -9.76
C ARG A 16 12.89 4.93 -9.16
N THR A 17 13.98 5.64 -8.96
CA THR A 17 15.21 5.07 -8.41
C THR A 17 15.30 5.37 -6.92
N VAL A 18 15.18 4.34 -6.08
CA VAL A 18 15.27 4.46 -4.61
C VAL A 18 16.46 3.64 -4.13
N ASN A 19 17.38 4.26 -3.39
CA ASN A 19 18.62 3.62 -2.91
C ASN A 19 19.42 2.88 -4.00
N GLY A 20 19.42 3.39 -5.23
CA GLY A 20 20.13 2.80 -6.37
C GLY A 20 19.38 1.68 -7.11
N GLN A 21 18.19 1.29 -6.63
CA GLN A 21 17.31 0.32 -7.29
C GLN A 21 16.26 1.06 -8.14
N LEU A 22 16.16 0.71 -9.43
CA LEU A 22 15.10 1.19 -10.31
C LEU A 22 13.85 0.33 -10.16
N TYR A 23 12.72 0.96 -9.85
CA TYR A 23 11.42 0.31 -9.73
C TYR A 23 10.62 0.40 -11.04
N SER A 24 9.72 -0.56 -11.26
CA SER A 24 8.97 -0.64 -12.51
C SER A 24 7.95 0.50 -12.63
N THR A 25 7.36 0.90 -11.51
CA THR A 25 6.40 2.01 -11.45
C THR A 25 6.82 3.07 -10.43
N PHE A 26 6.35 4.30 -10.63
CA PHE A 26 6.46 5.36 -9.62
C PHE A 26 5.90 4.93 -8.27
N ARG A 27 4.82 4.17 -8.30
CA ARG A 27 4.14 3.70 -7.11
C ARG A 27 5.02 2.76 -6.27
N GLU A 28 5.65 1.79 -6.90
CA GLU A 28 6.59 0.88 -6.21
C GLU A 28 7.77 1.64 -5.59
N ALA A 29 8.26 2.68 -6.27
CA ALA A 29 9.28 3.56 -5.70
C ALA A 29 8.75 4.31 -4.46
N CYS A 30 7.53 4.83 -4.49
CA CYS A 30 6.90 5.45 -3.31
C CYS A 30 6.72 4.47 -2.15
N PHE A 31 6.39 3.21 -2.44
CA PHE A 31 6.34 2.15 -1.44
C PHE A 31 7.72 1.88 -0.83
N ALA A 32 8.76 1.75 -1.65
CA ALA A 32 10.14 1.57 -1.19
C ALA A 32 10.69 2.78 -0.41
N MET A 33 10.19 3.99 -0.67
CA MET A 33 10.50 5.20 0.10
C MET A 33 9.74 5.28 1.43
N GLY A 34 8.78 4.39 1.69
CA GLY A 34 7.93 4.43 2.87
C GLY A 34 6.88 5.54 2.85
N PHE A 35 6.56 6.08 1.68
CA PHE A 35 5.46 7.06 1.53
C PHE A 35 4.09 6.40 1.49
N LEU A 36 4.06 5.12 1.13
CA LEU A 36 2.87 4.30 1.06
C LEU A 36 2.90 3.31 2.22
N VAL A 37 1.79 3.23 2.97
CA VAL A 37 1.64 2.29 4.08
C VAL A 37 1.17 0.96 3.50
N ASP A 38 1.69 -0.16 4.01
CA ASP A 38 1.23 -1.47 3.56
C ASP A 38 -0.22 -1.74 4.00
N ASP A 39 -0.94 -2.54 3.22
CA ASP A 39 -2.31 -2.96 3.50
C ASP A 39 -2.39 -4.11 4.52
N GLU A 40 -1.29 -4.38 5.22
CA GLU A 40 -1.14 -5.50 6.16
C GLU A 40 -2.18 -5.43 7.30
N GLU A 41 -2.48 -4.22 7.78
CA GLU A 41 -3.53 -4.01 8.79
C GLU A 41 -4.91 -4.49 8.31
N TYR A 42 -5.23 -4.29 7.03
CA TYR A 42 -6.52 -4.74 6.46
C TYR A 42 -6.57 -6.25 6.29
N ILE A 43 -5.43 -6.88 5.94
CA ILE A 43 -5.31 -8.33 5.83
C ILE A 43 -5.54 -8.95 7.22
N GLU A 44 -4.85 -8.47 8.24
CA GLU A 44 -4.98 -8.97 9.61
C GLU A 44 -6.39 -8.74 10.16
N ALA A 45 -6.99 -7.58 9.91
CA ALA A 45 -8.37 -7.31 10.32
C ALA A 45 -9.39 -8.26 9.65
N LEU A 46 -9.18 -8.62 8.37
CA LEU A 46 -10.02 -9.60 7.66
C LEU A 46 -9.83 -11.02 8.19
N ARG A 47 -8.58 -11.43 8.46
CA ARG A 47 -8.25 -12.72 9.08
C ARG A 47 -8.85 -12.85 10.47
N GLU A 48 -8.79 -11.81 11.29
CA GLU A 48 -9.43 -11.79 12.60
C GLU A 48 -10.96 -11.89 12.46
N ALA A 49 -11.55 -11.05 11.59
CA ALA A 49 -12.98 -11.07 11.31
C ALA A 49 -13.47 -12.43 10.79
N TYR A 50 -12.64 -13.18 10.07
CA TYR A 50 -12.99 -14.51 9.57
C TYR A 50 -13.33 -15.49 10.71
N HIS A 51 -12.67 -15.38 11.86
CA HIS A 51 -12.88 -16.29 12.98
C HIS A 51 -14.23 -16.11 13.70
N TRP A 52 -14.84 -14.92 13.63
CA TRP A 52 -16.06 -14.60 14.39
C TRP A 52 -17.21 -14.04 13.53
N GLY A 53 -16.91 -13.54 12.34
CA GLY A 53 -17.85 -12.88 11.44
C GLY A 53 -18.65 -13.84 10.58
N SER A 54 -19.90 -13.48 10.27
CA SER A 54 -20.69 -14.21 9.27
C SER A 54 -20.22 -13.91 7.83
N SER A 55 -20.56 -14.78 6.88
CA SER A 55 -20.23 -14.53 5.46
C SER A 55 -20.84 -13.25 4.91
N GLN A 56 -22.00 -12.82 5.43
CA GLN A 56 -22.59 -11.53 5.04
C GLN A 56 -21.81 -10.37 5.63
N PHE A 57 -21.35 -10.49 6.88
CA PHE A 57 -20.51 -9.49 7.53
C PHE A 57 -19.19 -9.31 6.78
N LEU A 58 -18.46 -10.39 6.49
CA LEU A 58 -17.18 -10.34 5.79
C LEU A 58 -17.27 -9.66 4.43
N ARG A 59 -18.29 -9.99 3.63
CA ARG A 59 -18.52 -9.32 2.33
C ARG A 59 -18.76 -7.83 2.49
N ARG A 60 -19.57 -7.42 3.47
CA ARG A 60 -19.83 -5.99 3.74
C ARG A 60 -18.58 -5.29 4.24
N PHE A 61 -17.82 -5.93 5.11
CA PHE A 61 -16.59 -5.39 5.67
C PHE A 61 -15.56 -5.12 4.57
N PHE A 62 -15.33 -6.09 3.68
CA PHE A 62 -14.44 -5.91 2.52
C PHE A 62 -14.92 -4.78 1.60
N VAL A 63 -16.22 -4.71 1.28
CA VAL A 63 -16.78 -3.61 0.48
C VAL A 63 -16.57 -2.25 1.16
N THR A 64 -16.78 -2.15 2.48
CA THR A 64 -16.53 -0.91 3.23
C THR A 64 -15.06 -0.50 3.15
N MET A 65 -14.13 -1.44 3.25
CA MET A 65 -12.71 -1.14 3.08
C MET A 65 -12.40 -0.62 1.67
N LEU A 66 -12.94 -1.23 0.62
CA LEU A 66 -12.79 -0.76 -0.77
C LEU A 66 -13.34 0.67 -0.94
N LEU A 67 -14.48 0.97 -0.33
CA LEU A 67 -15.10 2.30 -0.39
C LEU A 67 -14.35 3.36 0.42
N SER A 68 -13.53 2.96 1.40
CA SER A 68 -12.75 3.89 2.23
C SER A 68 -11.62 4.58 1.46
N ASN A 69 -11.25 4.07 0.28
CA ASN A 69 -10.15 4.53 -0.56
C ASN A 69 -8.78 4.54 0.16
N ASN A 70 -8.65 3.77 1.24
CA ASN A 70 -7.41 3.61 2.00
C ASN A 70 -6.70 2.27 1.74
N ILE A 71 -7.36 1.32 1.05
CA ILE A 71 -6.69 0.12 0.57
C ILE A 71 -5.94 0.46 -0.71
N GLU A 72 -4.65 0.24 -0.66
CA GLU A 72 -3.72 0.54 -1.72
C GLU A 72 -3.68 -0.58 -2.79
N ARG A 73 -3.71 -1.83 -2.39
CA ARG A 73 -3.61 -3.03 -3.25
C ARG A 73 -4.74 -3.99 -2.92
N PRO A 74 -5.98 -3.70 -3.34
CA PRO A 74 -7.14 -4.51 -2.97
C PRO A 74 -7.07 -5.96 -3.45
N ASN A 75 -6.41 -6.19 -4.59
CA ASN A 75 -6.16 -7.54 -5.09
C ASN A 75 -5.17 -8.32 -4.21
N HIS A 76 -4.17 -7.64 -3.64
CA HIS A 76 -3.21 -8.25 -2.73
C HIS A 76 -3.87 -8.59 -1.39
N VAL A 77 -4.68 -7.66 -0.84
CA VAL A 77 -5.48 -7.92 0.35
C VAL A 77 -6.37 -9.15 0.16
N TRP A 78 -7.08 -9.23 -0.97
CA TRP A 78 -7.94 -10.35 -1.29
C TRP A 78 -7.20 -11.69 -1.42
N SER A 79 -5.97 -11.70 -1.95
CA SER A 79 -5.21 -12.96 -2.10
C SER A 79 -4.62 -13.47 -0.79
N GLU A 80 -4.44 -12.59 0.20
CA GLU A 80 -3.80 -12.90 1.49
C GLU A 80 -4.80 -13.26 2.60
N THR A 81 -6.11 -13.14 2.35
CA THR A 81 -7.21 -13.44 3.29
C THR A 81 -7.97 -14.69 2.92
#